data_AF-A0A7L3L654-F1
#
_entry.id   AF-A0A7L3L654-F1
#
_cell.length_a   1.000
_cell.length_b   1.000
_cell.length_c   1.000
_cell.angle_alpha   90.00
_cell.angle_beta   90.00
_cell.angle_gamma   90.00
#
_symmetry.space_group_name_H-M   'P 1'
#
loop_
_entity.id
_entity.type
_entity.pdbx_description
1 polymer ?
#
loop_
_entity_poly.entity_id
_entity_poly.type
_entity_poly.pdbx_seq_one_letter_code
_entity_poly.pdbx_strand_id
1 'polypeptide(L)'
;GPISSILVNRYGSRPVVMFGGLLCGIGMVSAAFCTSILQLYICVGFITGFGLALNLQPSVIIIGKYFLKRRPIANGLAMAGSPVMLCTLAPLNQFLFDNFGWRGSFLILGAILLHCCVAGALFRPIGAATASVKTQDNEEGKVPLKEEVTKDAMEISPMNDPAETKTEEEKDCCEKINKYLDFSLFKHRGFLIYLIGNVLMFLGFFAPIVFLAPYAKHIGIDEYSAAFLLSILAIVDMFARPITGIIANSKWVRPKIQYFFSFSIAFNGTCHLLCPLASGYTGLVVYSIFFGLAFGMVCAMLFETLMDLVGATRFTSAVGLVTIAECCTILLGPPIGGTLIDTFGDYKYMFIKCGAVMVLAGTFLFIMNYYNYRMLAKEEKERKAKEEDLKSVRTENEVRNNLNKEMTKDGLDLEPLREEQEGLKKEVNGT
;
A
#
# COMPACT_ATOMS: atom_id res chain seq x y z
N GLY A 1 -4.52 10.36 -0.67
CA GLY A 1 -3.10 9.98 -0.76
C GLY A 1 -2.35 10.78 -1.83
N PRO A 2 -2.61 10.53 -3.13
CA PRO A 2 -1.80 11.08 -4.23
C PRO A 2 -1.68 12.60 -4.24
N ILE A 3 -2.80 13.30 -4.04
CA ILE A 3 -2.86 14.77 -3.93
C ILE A 3 -1.91 15.27 -2.84
N SER A 4 -1.97 14.68 -1.64
CA SER A 4 -1.07 15.04 -0.54
C SER A 4 0.40 14.80 -0.89
N SER A 5 0.72 13.71 -1.59
CA SER A 5 2.09 13.43 -2.04
C SER A 5 2.62 14.50 -2.99
N ILE A 6 1.80 14.97 -3.93
CA ILE A 6 2.15 16.05 -4.86
C ILE A 6 2.38 17.36 -4.09
N LEU A 7 1.49 17.70 -3.15
CA LEU A 7 1.63 18.89 -2.30
C LEU A 7 2.91 18.85 -1.46
N VAL A 8 3.24 17.70 -0.87
CA VAL A 8 4.47 17.53 -0.08
C VAL A 8 5.72 17.70 -0.93
N ASN A 9 5.71 17.22 -2.17
CA ASN A 9 6.86 17.38 -3.07
C ASN A 9 7.06 18.84 -3.47
N ARG A 10 5.98 19.64 -3.59
CA ARG A 10 6.04 21.05 -3.98
C ARG A 10 6.33 22.00 -2.81
N TYR A 11 5.68 21.79 -1.67
CA TYR A 11 5.69 22.73 -0.53
C TYR A 11 6.44 22.20 0.70
N GLY A 12 6.80 20.91 0.71
CA GLY A 12 7.40 20.24 1.87
C GLY A 12 6.39 19.66 2.85
N SER A 13 6.83 18.75 3.71
CA SER A 13 5.93 18.00 4.62
C SER A 13 5.32 18.87 5.72
N ARG A 14 6.08 19.80 6.30
CA ARG A 14 5.65 20.64 7.43
C ARG A 14 4.44 21.53 7.14
N PRO A 15 4.46 22.40 6.11
CA PRO A 15 3.32 23.28 5.83
C PRO A 15 2.07 22.49 5.42
N VAL A 16 2.22 21.35 4.75
CA VAL A 16 1.08 20.50 4.34
C VAL A 16 0.36 19.90 5.56
N VAL A 17 1.11 19.41 6.56
CA VAL A 17 0.52 18.86 7.79
C VAL A 17 -0.12 19.97 8.63
N MET A 18 0.54 21.12 8.77
CA MET A 18 -0.03 22.26 9.49
C MET A 18 -1.32 22.77 8.85
N PHE A 19 -1.36 22.87 7.52
CA PHE A 19 -2.58 23.22 6.79
C PHE A 19 -3.68 22.16 6.97
N GLY A 20 -3.32 20.88 6.89
CA GLY A 20 -4.24 19.77 7.14
C GLY A 20 -4.84 19.80 8.54
N GLY A 21 -4.04 20.06 9.58
CA GLY A 21 -4.51 20.18 10.96
C GLY A 21 -5.46 21.36 11.17
N LEU A 22 -5.16 22.52 10.56
CA LEU A 22 -6.04 23.68 10.59
C LEU A 22 -7.38 23.37 9.92
N LEU A 23 -7.34 22.68 8.78
CA LEU A 23 -8.54 22.27 8.05
C LEU A 23 -9.40 21.29 8.86
N CYS A 24 -8.79 20.33 9.57
CA CYS A 24 -9.50 19.45 10.50
C CYS A 24 -10.18 20.24 11.63
N GLY A 25 -9.47 21.20 12.23
CA GLY A 25 -10.02 22.05 13.27
C GLY A 25 -11.23 22.86 12.78
N ILE A 26 -11.08 23.53 11.63
CA ILE A 26 -12.16 24.32 11.01
C ILE A 26 -13.35 23.45 10.63
N GLY A 27 -13.12 22.25 10.09
CA GLY A 27 -14.16 21.29 9.72
C GLY A 27 -15.00 20.89 10.93
N MET A 28 -14.34 20.56 12.05
CA MET A 28 -15.02 20.15 13.28
C MET A 28 -15.70 21.30 14.03
N VAL A 29 -15.08 22.48 14.07
CA VAL A 29 -15.71 23.67 14.67
C VAL A 29 -16.93 24.09 13.86
N SER A 30 -16.83 24.10 12.52
CA SER A 30 -17.98 24.37 11.64
C SER A 30 -19.11 23.36 11.84
N ALA A 31 -18.78 22.08 12.09
CA ALA A 31 -19.77 21.04 12.34
C ALA A 31 -20.65 21.31 13.57
N ALA A 32 -20.14 21.99 14.59
CA ALA A 32 -20.90 22.35 15.78
C ALA A 32 -22.05 23.34 15.48
N PHE A 33 -21.94 24.12 14.41
CA PHE A 33 -22.95 25.11 13.99
C PHE A 33 -23.88 24.59 12.89
N CYS A 34 -23.68 23.38 12.39
CA CYS A 34 -24.51 22.81 11.34
C CYS A 34 -25.95 22.58 11.82
N THR A 35 -26.90 22.86 10.93
CA THR A 35 -28.33 22.66 11.15
C THR A 35 -28.93 21.59 10.23
N SER A 36 -28.15 21.10 9.26
CA SER A 36 -28.56 20.05 8.32
C SER A 36 -27.53 18.91 8.26
N ILE A 37 -28.01 17.68 8.06
CA ILE A 37 -27.16 16.48 7.89
C ILE A 37 -26.23 16.63 6.69
N LEU A 38 -26.68 17.29 5.60
CA LEU A 38 -25.83 17.52 4.44
C LEU A 38 -24.63 18.41 4.78
N GLN A 39 -24.84 19.42 5.64
CA GLN A 39 -23.74 20.27 6.11
C GLN A 39 -22.76 19.47 6.97
N LEU A 40 -23.23 18.53 7.80
CA LEU A 40 -22.37 17.63 8.56
C LEU A 40 -21.53 16.72 7.65
N TYR A 41 -22.09 16.19 6.56
CA TYR A 41 -21.32 15.41 5.58
C TYR A 41 -20.21 16.23 4.92
N ILE A 42 -20.47 17.50 4.62
CA ILE A 42 -19.45 18.39 4.04
C ILE A 42 -18.38 18.72 5.08
N CYS A 43 -18.76 19.14 6.28
CA CYS A 43 -17.82 19.57 7.31
C CYS A 43 -17.02 18.41 7.92
N VAL A 44 -17.70 17.40 8.46
CA VAL A 44 -17.06 16.26 9.14
C VAL A 44 -16.50 15.24 8.13
N GLY A 45 -17.23 14.99 7.04
CA GLY A 45 -16.82 14.02 6.03
C GLY A 45 -15.73 14.57 5.12
N PHE A 46 -16.08 15.56 4.30
CA PHE A 46 -15.18 16.04 3.24
C PHE A 46 -14.04 16.92 3.77
N ILE A 47 -14.34 17.99 4.52
CA ILE A 47 -13.33 18.97 4.97
C ILE A 47 -12.36 18.33 5.97
N THR A 48 -12.89 17.74 7.05
CA THR A 48 -12.05 17.06 8.05
C THR A 48 -11.35 15.83 7.46
N GLY A 49 -12.02 15.04 6.61
CA GLY A 49 -11.39 13.89 5.93
C GLY A 49 -10.24 14.28 5.01
N PHE A 50 -10.39 15.35 4.23
CA PHE A 50 -9.31 15.89 3.40
C PHE A 50 -8.15 16.39 4.27
N GLY A 51 -8.45 17.10 5.37
CA GLY A 51 -7.44 17.53 6.35
C GLY A 51 -6.68 16.34 6.95
N LEU A 52 -7.37 15.27 7.34
CA LEU A 52 -6.75 14.05 7.85
C LEU A 52 -5.86 13.36 6.81
N ALA A 53 -6.26 13.36 5.53
CA ALA A 53 -5.43 12.85 4.45
C ALA A 53 -4.13 13.66 4.27
N LEU A 54 -4.19 14.98 4.46
CA LEU A 54 -3.02 15.86 4.46
C LEU A 54 -2.14 15.71 5.72
N ASN A 55 -2.65 15.13 6.80
CA ASN A 55 -1.84 14.79 7.98
C ASN A 55 -1.18 13.41 7.84
N LEU A 56 -1.93 12.41 7.36
CA LEU A 56 -1.49 11.01 7.34
C LEU A 56 -0.35 10.78 6.33
N GLN A 57 -0.53 11.21 5.09
CA GLN A 57 0.43 10.90 4.01
C GLN A 57 1.82 11.51 4.25
N PRO A 58 1.98 12.80 4.62
CA PRO A 58 3.31 13.37 4.85
C PRO A 58 4.02 12.77 6.06
N SER A 59 3.25 12.32 7.07
CA SER A 59 3.78 11.65 8.25
C SER A 59 4.49 10.34 7.89
N VAL A 60 3.90 9.54 6.99
CA VAL A 60 4.55 8.31 6.49
C VAL A 60 5.80 8.64 5.67
N ILE A 61 5.74 9.67 4.82
CA ILE A 61 6.88 10.09 3.98
C ILE A 61 8.07 10.54 4.83
N ILE A 62 7.85 11.37 5.85
CA ILE A 62 8.95 11.92 6.67
C ILE A 62 9.64 10.83 7.50
N ILE A 63 8.88 9.86 8.04
CA ILE A 63 9.45 8.70 8.74
C ILE A 63 10.38 7.92 7.82
N GLY A 64 9.95 7.68 6.57
CA GLY A 64 10.76 7.00 5.56
C GLY A 64 12.04 7.75 5.16
N LYS A 65 12.07 9.08 5.29
CA LYS A 65 13.26 9.91 5.07
C LYS A 65 14.21 9.90 6.28
N TYR A 66 13.68 9.96 7.50
CA TYR A 66 14.48 10.01 8.74
C TYR A 66 15.13 8.68 9.09
N PHE A 67 14.36 7.60 9.01
CA PHE A 67 14.83 6.27 9.36
C PHE A 67 15.00 5.49 8.07
N LEU A 68 16.22 5.11 7.71
CA LEU A 68 16.50 4.22 6.57
C LEU A 68 16.67 2.78 7.04
N LYS A 69 17.48 2.58 8.08
CA LYS A 69 17.85 1.26 8.62
C LYS A 69 16.75 0.62 9.49
N ARG A 70 15.94 1.44 10.17
CA ARG A 70 14.87 1.01 11.10
C ARG A 70 13.47 1.42 10.63
N ARG A 71 13.26 1.51 9.30
CA ARG A 71 11.96 1.89 8.68
C ARG A 71 10.77 1.10 9.20
N PRO A 72 10.82 -0.25 9.27
CA PRO A 72 9.65 -1.02 9.69
C PRO A 72 9.27 -0.76 11.15
N ILE A 73 10.27 -0.57 12.03
CA ILE A 73 10.05 -0.28 13.46
C ILE A 73 9.42 1.10 13.63
N ALA A 74 9.92 2.11 12.91
CA ALA A 74 9.40 3.48 13.01
C ALA A 74 7.97 3.58 12.46
N ASN A 75 7.69 2.95 11.31
CA ASN A 75 6.34 2.86 10.77
C ASN A 75 5.40 2.07 11.71
N GLY A 76 5.88 0.97 12.29
CA GLY A 76 5.13 0.19 13.27
C GLY A 76 4.72 1.01 14.49
N LEU A 77 5.66 1.78 15.06
CA LEU A 77 5.38 2.65 16.20
C LEU A 77 4.38 3.77 15.86
N ALA A 78 4.54 4.41 14.70
CA ALA A 78 3.61 5.45 14.25
C ALA A 78 2.20 4.89 14.03
N MET A 79 2.07 3.69 13.47
CA MET A 79 0.77 3.03 13.25
C MET A 79 0.14 2.48 14.53
N ALA A 80 0.95 2.11 15.54
CA ALA A 80 0.46 1.68 16.85
C ALA A 80 -0.22 2.82 17.65
N GLY A 81 0.01 4.08 17.28
CA GLY A 81 -0.69 5.22 17.88
C GLY A 81 -2.19 5.27 17.57
N SER A 82 -2.64 4.68 16.46
CA SER A 82 -4.05 4.70 16.07
C SER A 82 -4.96 3.92 17.04
N PRO A 83 -4.64 2.68 17.43
CA PRO A 83 -5.39 1.96 18.47
C PRO A 83 -5.38 2.67 19.83
N VAL A 84 -4.24 3.25 20.23
CA VAL A 84 -4.16 4.02 21.49
C VAL A 84 -5.14 5.19 21.48
N MET A 85 -5.14 5.97 20.39
CA MET A 85 -6.06 7.09 20.23
C MET A 85 -7.52 6.62 20.25
N LEU A 86 -7.87 5.56 19.53
CA LEU A 86 -9.24 5.01 19.52
C LEU A 86 -9.67 4.55 20.92
N CYS A 87 -8.80 3.87 21.65
CA CYS A 87 -9.07 3.38 23.01
C CYS A 87 -9.41 4.51 23.97
N THR A 88 -8.68 5.63 23.90
CA THR A 88 -8.92 6.80 24.75
C THR A 88 -10.08 7.65 24.25
N LEU A 89 -10.22 7.80 22.93
CA LEU A 89 -11.17 8.73 22.33
C LEU A 89 -12.60 8.20 22.37
N ALA A 90 -12.82 6.88 22.31
CA ALA A 90 -14.17 6.30 22.39
C ALA A 90 -14.92 6.66 23.70
N PRO A 91 -14.39 6.37 24.91
CA PRO A 91 -15.04 6.74 26.16
C PRO A 91 -15.02 8.26 26.40
N LEU A 92 -13.95 8.95 25.98
CA LEU A 92 -13.91 10.41 26.05
C LEU A 92 -15.02 11.04 25.22
N ASN A 93 -15.30 10.53 24.02
CA ASN A 93 -16.34 11.05 23.15
C ASN A 93 -17.74 10.85 23.76
N GLN A 94 -18.00 9.71 24.40
CA GLN A 94 -19.25 9.50 25.13
C GLN A 94 -19.36 10.47 26.32
N PHE A 95 -18.29 10.65 27.09
CA PHE A 95 -18.26 11.63 28.19
C PHE A 95 -18.52 13.07 27.73
N LEU A 96 -17.91 13.48 26.61
CA LEU A 96 -18.13 14.80 26.02
C LEU A 96 -19.57 14.97 25.56
N PHE A 97 -20.17 13.92 24.98
CA PHE A 97 -21.54 13.93 24.52
C PHE A 97 -22.52 14.12 25.69
N ASP A 98 -22.31 13.41 26.80
CA ASP A 98 -23.22 13.47 27.96
C ASP A 98 -23.17 14.84 28.68
N ASN A 99 -21.98 15.44 28.80
CA ASN A 99 -21.79 16.68 29.56
C ASN A 99 -22.00 17.96 28.73
N PHE A 100 -21.58 17.95 27.46
CA PHE A 100 -21.56 19.15 26.60
C PHE A 100 -22.47 19.03 25.37
N GLY A 101 -23.15 17.89 25.20
CA GLY A 101 -23.92 17.59 24.01
C GLY A 101 -23.04 17.38 22.77
N TRP A 102 -23.69 17.06 21.65
CA TRP A 102 -22.99 16.79 20.39
C TRP A 102 -22.27 18.02 19.81
N ARG A 103 -22.83 19.23 19.98
CA ARG A 103 -22.21 20.47 19.50
C ARG A 103 -20.94 20.82 20.27
N GLY A 104 -20.99 20.77 21.61
CA GLY A 104 -19.83 21.00 22.46
C GLY A 104 -18.74 19.96 22.23
N SER A 105 -19.14 18.70 22.02
CA SER A 105 -18.22 17.61 21.64
C SER A 105 -17.43 17.93 20.37
N PHE A 106 -18.10 18.39 19.30
CA PHE A 106 -17.41 18.75 18.06
C PHE A 106 -16.43 19.92 18.21
N LEU A 107 -16.75 20.92 19.04
CA LEU A 107 -15.83 22.02 19.33
C LEU A 107 -14.56 21.52 20.05
N ILE A 108 -14.71 20.68 21.07
CA ILE A 108 -13.59 20.13 21.83
C ILE A 108 -12.74 19.19 20.97
N LEU A 109 -13.38 18.33 20.16
CA LEU A 109 -12.68 17.48 19.20
C LEU A 109 -11.92 18.30 18.14
N GLY A 110 -12.48 19.43 17.70
CA GLY A 110 -11.79 20.38 16.83
C GLY A 110 -10.51 20.94 17.48
N ALA A 111 -10.56 21.30 18.76
CA ALA A 111 -9.39 21.74 19.52
C ALA A 111 -8.34 20.62 19.65
N ILE A 112 -8.75 19.38 19.90
CA ILE A 112 -7.84 18.22 19.92
C ILE A 112 -7.17 18.03 18.56
N LEU A 113 -7.93 18.15 17.47
CA LEU A 113 -7.40 18.00 16.10
C LEU A 113 -6.47 19.15 15.68
N LEU A 114 -6.61 20.35 16.26
CA LEU A 114 -5.65 21.44 16.04
C LEU A 114 -4.25 21.12 16.61
N HIS A 115 -4.13 20.21 17.59
CA HIS A 115 -2.81 19.72 18.02
C HIS A 115 -2.04 18.99 16.90
N CYS A 116 -2.71 18.54 15.83
CA CYS A 116 -2.03 18.05 14.63
C CYS A 116 -1.12 19.12 13.99
N CYS A 117 -1.46 20.41 14.10
CA CYS A 117 -0.60 21.50 13.66
C CYS A 117 0.71 21.56 14.46
N VAL A 118 0.61 21.38 15.77
CA VAL A 118 1.77 21.35 16.68
C VAL A 118 2.63 20.12 16.40
N ALA A 119 2.01 18.95 16.20
CA ALA A 119 2.72 17.75 15.78
C ALA A 119 3.42 17.94 14.42
N GLY A 120 2.77 18.59 13.46
CA GLY A 120 3.34 18.95 12.17
C GLY A 120 4.50 19.95 12.26
N ALA A 121 4.50 20.85 13.25
CA ALA A 121 5.61 21.80 13.44
C ALA A 121 6.93 21.12 13.81
N LEU A 122 6.88 19.90 14.38
CA LEU A 122 8.06 19.07 14.69
C LEU A 122 8.72 18.49 13.43
N PHE A 123 8.05 18.53 12.27
CA PHE A 123 8.56 17.97 11.03
C PHE A 123 9.66 18.87 10.48
N ARG A 124 10.91 18.56 10.84
CA ARG A 124 12.08 19.28 10.33
C ARG A 124 12.46 18.71 8.96
N PRO A 125 12.53 19.52 7.89
CA PRO A 125 13.04 19.04 6.61
C PRO A 125 14.54 18.79 6.75
N ILE A 126 14.96 17.55 6.50
CA ILE A 126 16.38 17.25 6.33
C ILE A 126 16.75 17.79 4.93
N GLY A 127 17.55 18.84 4.89
CA GLY A 127 17.97 19.48 3.64
C GLY A 127 18.87 18.58 2.77
N ALA A 128 18.96 18.91 1.49
CA ALA A 128 19.72 18.24 0.43
C ALA A 128 21.26 18.14 0.64
N ALA A 129 21.79 18.42 1.83
CA ALA A 129 23.23 18.46 2.12
C ALA A 129 23.87 17.07 2.38
N THR A 130 23.10 15.98 2.40
CA THR A 130 23.61 14.60 2.52
C THR A 130 23.25 13.71 1.32
N ALA A 131 22.60 14.27 0.29
CA ALA A 131 22.22 13.54 -0.92
C ALA A 131 23.29 13.62 -2.05
N SER A 132 24.42 14.28 -1.82
CA SER A 132 25.53 14.38 -2.79
C SER A 132 26.69 13.40 -2.53
N VAL A 133 26.56 12.47 -1.57
CA VAL A 133 27.62 11.46 -1.34
C VAL A 133 27.01 10.07 -1.41
N LYS A 134 27.39 9.37 -2.49
CA LYS A 134 27.06 7.99 -2.92
C LYS A 134 25.89 7.83 -3.89
N THR A 135 25.97 8.54 -5.02
CA THR A 135 25.91 7.81 -6.30
C THR A 135 27.37 7.56 -6.68
N GLN A 136 27.83 6.32 -6.54
CA GLN A 136 29.06 5.90 -7.22
C GLN A 136 28.68 5.74 -8.68
N ASP A 137 28.78 6.82 -9.44
CA ASP A 137 29.14 6.72 -10.85
C ASP A 137 30.63 7.02 -10.91
N ASN A 138 31.41 5.99 -11.24
CA ASN A 138 32.73 6.17 -11.81
C ASN A 138 32.53 6.99 -13.09
N GLU A 139 33.10 8.19 -13.15
CA GLU A 139 33.95 8.60 -14.28
C GLU A 139 34.63 9.93 -13.95
N GLU A 140 35.93 9.94 -14.22
CA GLU A 140 36.87 11.02 -13.99
C GLU A 140 36.58 12.21 -14.94
N GLY A 141 36.82 13.43 -14.47
CA GLY A 141 37.30 14.50 -15.35
C GLY A 141 36.50 15.80 -15.41
N LYS A 142 37.07 16.80 -14.72
CA LYS A 142 37.04 18.26 -14.98
C LYS A 142 35.92 19.10 -14.36
N VAL A 143 36.43 20.11 -13.64
CA VAL A 143 35.80 21.19 -12.87
C VAL A 143 35.76 22.47 -13.78
N PRO A 144 35.25 23.63 -13.33
CA PRO A 144 33.90 24.18 -13.51
C PRO A 144 33.94 25.56 -14.22
N LEU A 145 32.82 26.32 -14.24
CA LEU A 145 32.69 27.79 -13.95
C LEU A 145 31.30 28.30 -14.42
N LYS A 146 30.46 28.84 -13.51
CA LYS A 146 30.09 30.28 -13.28
C LYS A 146 29.27 30.89 -14.44
N GLU A 147 28.13 31.57 -14.27
CA GLU A 147 27.75 32.81 -13.56
C GLU A 147 26.19 32.89 -13.57
N GLU A 148 25.45 33.34 -12.53
CA GLU A 148 25.00 34.74 -12.26
C GLU A 148 24.44 35.48 -13.53
N VAL A 149 23.33 36.23 -13.59
CA VAL A 149 22.45 36.96 -12.65
C VAL A 149 21.30 37.65 -13.46
N THR A 150 20.15 37.99 -12.81
CA THR A 150 19.08 39.01 -13.15
C THR A 150 18.25 38.88 -14.45
N LYS A 151 16.91 38.96 -14.49
CA LYS A 151 15.84 39.91 -14.03
C LYS A 151 15.46 41.01 -15.06
N ASP A 152 14.13 41.22 -15.13
CA ASP A 152 13.32 42.38 -15.58
C ASP A 152 12.99 42.51 -17.09
N ALA A 153 11.72 42.31 -17.49
CA ALA A 153 10.63 43.31 -17.74
C ALA A 153 10.66 43.80 -19.23
N MET A 154 9.62 44.10 -20.01
CA MET A 154 8.20 44.45 -19.84
C MET A 154 7.50 44.40 -21.24
N GLU A 155 6.17 44.29 -21.23
CA GLU A 155 5.09 44.44 -22.26
C GLU A 155 5.40 45.16 -23.60
N ILE A 156 4.76 44.83 -24.76
CA ILE A 156 3.41 45.24 -25.22
C ILE A 156 2.97 44.42 -26.48
N SER A 157 1.67 44.08 -26.57
CA SER A 157 0.88 43.38 -27.64
C SER A 157 0.58 44.28 -28.89
N PRO A 158 -0.10 43.89 -30.01
CA PRO A 158 -1.18 42.88 -30.13
C PRO A 158 -1.32 42.03 -31.45
N MET A 159 -2.12 40.97 -31.31
CA MET A 159 -3.12 40.38 -32.25
C MET A 159 -2.71 39.76 -33.60
N ASN A 160 -2.87 38.43 -33.69
CA ASN A 160 -3.74 37.74 -34.66
C ASN A 160 -4.22 36.39 -34.07
N ASP A 161 -5.54 36.19 -34.09
CA ASP A 161 -6.33 35.02 -33.63
C ASP A 161 -6.17 33.76 -34.53
N PRO A 162 -6.84 32.62 -34.27
CA PRO A 162 -6.82 31.79 -33.06
C PRO A 162 -6.71 30.28 -33.39
N ALA A 163 -6.76 29.45 -32.34
CA ALA A 163 -7.13 28.02 -32.36
C ALA A 163 -6.04 26.98 -32.69
N GLU A 164 -5.26 26.62 -31.66
CA GLU A 164 -4.94 25.23 -31.32
C GLU A 164 -4.24 25.21 -29.95
N THR A 165 -5.00 25.27 -28.86
CA THR A 165 -4.42 25.25 -27.50
C THR A 165 -5.37 24.56 -26.53
N LYS A 166 -5.67 23.29 -26.80
CA LYS A 166 -6.35 22.41 -25.83
C LYS A 166 -5.68 21.05 -25.64
N THR A 167 -4.54 20.79 -26.27
CA THR A 167 -3.94 19.44 -26.31
C THR A 167 -2.60 19.31 -25.57
N GLU A 168 -1.98 20.41 -25.13
CA GLU A 168 -0.66 20.39 -24.49
C GLU A 168 -0.72 20.37 -22.95
N GLU A 169 -1.68 21.04 -22.31
CA GLU A 169 -1.83 21.01 -20.84
C GLU A 169 -2.35 19.65 -20.31
N GLU A 170 -3.22 18.97 -21.06
CA GLU A 170 -3.72 17.64 -20.68
C GLU A 170 -2.61 16.57 -20.74
N LYS A 171 -1.66 16.69 -21.67
CA LYS A 171 -0.53 15.75 -21.78
C LYS A 171 0.47 15.91 -20.64
N ASP A 172 0.81 17.13 -20.22
CA ASP A 172 1.74 17.38 -19.11
C ASP A 172 1.15 16.97 -17.75
N CYS A 173 -0.17 17.16 -17.55
CA CYS A 173 -0.85 16.67 -16.35
C CYS A 173 -0.94 15.14 -16.33
N CYS A 174 -1.29 14.52 -17.46
CA CYS A 174 -1.41 13.06 -17.57
C CYS A 174 -0.05 12.36 -17.45
N GLU A 175 1.03 12.91 -18.00
CA GLU A 175 2.40 12.41 -17.78
C GLU A 175 2.87 12.58 -16.33
N LYS A 176 2.57 13.71 -15.69
CA LYS A 176 2.83 13.89 -14.25
C LYS A 176 2.05 12.90 -13.41
N ILE A 177 0.78 12.63 -13.74
CA ILE A 177 -0.05 11.62 -13.07
C ILE A 177 0.54 10.22 -13.30
N ASN A 178 0.97 9.89 -14.52
CA ASN A 178 1.57 8.60 -14.87
C ASN A 178 2.92 8.38 -14.17
N LYS A 179 3.67 9.46 -13.88
CA LYS A 179 4.89 9.40 -13.06
C LYS A 179 4.62 9.02 -11.59
N TYR A 180 3.45 9.34 -11.05
CA TYR A 180 3.07 9.00 -9.67
C TYR A 180 2.20 7.74 -9.56
N LEU A 181 1.38 7.44 -10.57
CA LEU A 181 0.51 6.28 -10.70
C LEU A 181 0.97 5.41 -11.87
N ASP A 182 1.89 4.48 -11.59
CA ASP A 182 2.40 3.54 -12.58
C ASP A 182 1.32 2.50 -12.95
N PHE A 183 0.52 2.79 -13.99
CA PHE A 183 -0.51 1.89 -14.49
C PHE A 183 0.05 0.57 -15.06
N SER A 184 1.39 0.44 -15.25
CA SER A 184 1.99 -0.84 -15.64
C SER A 184 1.78 -1.92 -14.57
N LEU A 185 1.51 -1.54 -13.32
CA LEU A 185 1.19 -2.45 -12.22
C LEU A 185 -0.05 -3.31 -12.49
N PHE A 186 -1.03 -2.83 -13.27
CA PHE A 186 -2.20 -3.63 -13.64
C PHE A 186 -1.88 -4.84 -14.52
N LYS A 187 -0.69 -4.87 -15.17
CA LYS A 187 -0.21 -6.04 -15.91
C LYS A 187 0.38 -7.12 -14.99
N HIS A 188 0.70 -6.78 -13.73
CA HIS A 188 1.27 -7.72 -12.78
C HIS A 188 0.16 -8.60 -12.16
N ARG A 189 0.18 -9.89 -12.49
CA ARG A 189 -0.88 -10.86 -12.12
C ARG A 189 -1.16 -10.87 -10.62
N GLY A 190 -0.11 -10.94 -9.81
CA GLY A 190 -0.28 -10.95 -8.36
C GLY A 190 -0.90 -9.66 -7.83
N PHE A 191 -0.49 -8.50 -8.36
CA PHE A 191 -1.04 -7.20 -7.93
C PHE A 191 -2.53 -7.10 -8.25
N LEU A 192 -2.96 -7.60 -9.41
CA LEU A 192 -4.37 -7.62 -9.79
C LEU A 192 -5.21 -8.51 -8.86
N ILE A 193 -4.70 -9.71 -8.51
CA ILE A 193 -5.35 -10.60 -7.54
C ILE A 193 -5.50 -9.92 -6.18
N TYR A 194 -4.42 -9.30 -5.69
CA TYR A 194 -4.42 -8.55 -4.44
C TYR A 194 -5.43 -7.40 -4.46
N LEU A 195 -5.45 -6.61 -5.54
CA LEU A 195 -6.35 -5.47 -5.68
C LEU A 195 -7.83 -5.89 -5.65
N ILE A 196 -8.20 -6.91 -6.41
CA ILE A 196 -9.58 -7.42 -6.45
C ILE A 196 -10.00 -7.95 -5.06
N GLY A 197 -9.12 -8.71 -4.41
CA GLY A 197 -9.39 -9.23 -3.07
C GLY A 197 -9.57 -8.12 -2.03
N ASN A 198 -8.75 -7.08 -2.07
CA ASN A 198 -8.89 -5.91 -1.19
C ASN A 198 -10.21 -5.17 -1.43
N VAL A 199 -10.57 -4.90 -2.68
CA VAL A 199 -11.84 -4.25 -3.03
C VAL A 199 -13.03 -5.04 -2.47
N LEU A 200 -13.03 -6.37 -2.60
CA LEU A 200 -14.08 -7.23 -2.03
C LEU A 200 -14.06 -7.18 -0.49
N MET A 201 -12.89 -7.26 0.13
CA MET A 201 -12.72 -7.22 1.59
C MET A 201 -13.24 -5.90 2.19
N PHE A 202 -12.85 -4.74 1.64
CA PHE A 202 -13.16 -3.44 2.22
C PHE A 202 -14.65 -3.09 2.20
N LEU A 203 -15.45 -3.74 1.34
CA LEU A 203 -16.91 -3.62 1.36
C LEU A 203 -17.53 -4.12 2.68
N GLY A 204 -16.88 -5.09 3.36
CA GLY A 204 -17.33 -5.69 4.62
C GLY A 204 -16.51 -5.28 5.86
N PHE A 205 -15.34 -4.65 5.67
CA PHE A 205 -14.34 -4.47 6.73
C PHE A 205 -14.69 -3.37 7.76
N PHE A 206 -15.16 -2.20 7.32
CA PHE A 206 -15.37 -1.04 8.22
C PHE A 206 -16.76 -0.94 8.84
N ALA A 207 -17.79 -1.52 8.23
CA ALA A 207 -19.15 -1.44 8.78
C ALA A 207 -19.26 -2.04 10.20
N PRO A 208 -18.69 -3.22 10.51
CA PRO A 208 -18.77 -3.80 11.85
C PRO A 208 -18.16 -2.94 12.95
N ILE A 209 -17.05 -2.23 12.70
CA ILE A 209 -16.45 -1.33 13.71
C ILE A 209 -17.29 -0.08 13.93
N VAL A 210 -17.92 0.47 12.87
CA VAL A 210 -18.79 1.65 12.98
C VAL A 210 -20.09 1.33 13.72
N PHE A 211 -20.71 0.18 13.41
CA PHE A 211 -22.01 -0.20 13.97
C PHE A 211 -21.93 -0.99 15.29
N LEU A 212 -20.73 -1.29 15.81
CA LEU A 212 -20.57 -2.06 17.06
C LEU A 212 -21.21 -1.37 18.27
N ALA A 213 -20.93 -0.09 18.50
CA ALA A 213 -21.50 0.64 19.63
C ALA A 213 -23.03 0.83 19.48
N PRO A 214 -23.57 1.24 18.31
CA PRO A 214 -25.02 1.24 18.07
C PRO A 214 -25.68 -0.12 18.29
N TYR A 215 -25.06 -1.22 17.86
CA TYR A 215 -25.57 -2.56 18.07
C TYR A 215 -25.67 -2.94 19.54
N ALA A 216 -24.63 -2.63 20.33
CA ALA A 216 -24.64 -2.84 21.77
C ALA A 216 -25.77 -2.05 22.45
N LYS A 217 -25.96 -0.77 22.08
CA LYS A 217 -27.08 0.06 22.55
C LYS A 217 -28.44 -0.53 22.16
N HIS A 218 -28.58 -1.07 20.95
CA HIS A 218 -29.81 -1.71 20.47
C HIS A 218 -30.19 -2.98 21.27
N ILE A 219 -29.21 -3.73 21.79
CA ILE A 219 -29.44 -4.88 22.67
C ILE A 219 -29.76 -4.45 24.13
N GLY A 220 -29.71 -3.14 24.42
CA GLY A 220 -30.02 -2.58 25.73
C GLY A 220 -28.81 -2.45 26.66
N ILE A 221 -27.58 -2.48 26.13
CA ILE A 221 -26.36 -2.21 26.90
C ILE A 221 -26.21 -0.70 27.08
N ASP A 222 -25.73 -0.29 28.25
CA ASP A 222 -25.52 1.12 28.57
C ASP A 222 -24.48 1.78 27.65
N GLU A 223 -24.57 3.10 27.52
CA GLU A 223 -23.81 3.84 26.52
C GLU A 223 -22.30 3.84 26.78
N TYR A 224 -21.89 3.86 28.05
CA TYR A 224 -20.48 3.78 28.43
C TYR A 224 -19.92 2.39 28.14
N SER A 225 -20.60 1.33 28.55
CA SER A 225 -20.21 -0.05 28.26
C SER A 225 -20.11 -0.31 26.76
N ALA A 226 -21.03 0.24 25.95
CA ALA A 226 -20.95 0.18 24.50
C ALA A 226 -19.70 0.86 23.94
N ALA A 227 -19.32 2.03 24.48
CA ALA A 227 -18.09 2.72 24.10
C ALA A 227 -16.83 1.92 24.52
N PHE A 228 -16.86 1.29 25.71
CA PHE A 228 -15.76 0.45 26.19
C PHE A 228 -15.50 -0.77 25.29
N LEU A 229 -16.49 -1.28 24.56
CA LEU A 229 -16.28 -2.37 23.58
C LEU A 229 -15.29 -1.98 22.47
N LEU A 230 -15.32 -0.72 22.02
CA LEU A 230 -14.37 -0.17 21.05
C LEU A 230 -12.98 -0.01 21.67
N SER A 231 -12.91 0.37 22.95
CA SER A 231 -11.65 0.42 23.69
C SER A 231 -11.00 -0.95 23.85
N ILE A 232 -11.77 -1.97 24.22
CA ILE A 232 -11.28 -3.35 24.33
C ILE A 232 -10.73 -3.83 22.97
N LEU A 233 -11.47 -3.61 21.89
CA LEU A 233 -11.02 -3.91 20.52
C LEU A 233 -9.67 -3.25 20.22
N ALA A 234 -9.56 -1.96 20.53
CA ALA A 234 -8.35 -1.18 20.24
C ALA A 234 -7.14 -1.63 21.09
N ILE A 235 -7.34 -1.99 22.35
CA ILE A 235 -6.28 -2.55 23.20
C ILE A 235 -5.79 -3.88 22.60
N VAL A 236 -6.70 -4.76 22.17
CA VAL A 236 -6.30 -6.03 21.58
C VAL A 236 -5.57 -5.83 20.24
N ASP A 237 -6.04 -4.94 19.37
CA ASP A 237 -5.34 -4.58 18.12
C ASP A 237 -3.91 -4.06 18.38
N MET A 238 -3.74 -3.21 19.41
CA MET A 238 -2.44 -2.66 19.80
C MET A 238 -1.38 -3.75 20.03
N PHE A 239 -1.75 -4.87 20.63
CA PHE A 239 -0.86 -6.02 20.83
C PHE A 239 -0.84 -6.99 19.65
N ALA A 240 -2.00 -7.23 19.01
CA ALA A 240 -2.13 -8.16 17.90
C ALA A 240 -1.25 -7.76 16.70
N ARG A 241 -1.17 -6.47 16.39
CA ARG A 241 -0.47 -5.98 15.19
C ARG A 241 1.05 -6.23 15.22
N PRO A 242 1.80 -5.88 16.29
CA PRO A 242 3.21 -6.26 16.41
C PRO A 242 3.43 -7.78 16.43
N ILE A 243 2.61 -8.53 17.16
CA ILE A 243 2.73 -10.00 17.27
C ILE A 243 2.59 -10.63 15.87
N THR A 244 1.58 -10.20 15.12
CA THR A 244 1.33 -10.69 13.76
C THR A 244 2.47 -10.35 12.80
N GLY A 245 3.01 -9.13 12.88
CA GLY A 245 4.18 -8.73 12.09
C GLY A 245 5.43 -9.57 12.39
N ILE A 246 5.66 -9.94 13.65
CA ILE A 246 6.76 -10.84 14.03
C ILE A 246 6.51 -12.25 13.46
N ILE A 247 5.29 -12.77 13.57
CA ILE A 247 4.91 -14.08 13.02
C ILE A 247 5.09 -14.11 11.51
N ALA A 248 4.66 -13.07 10.79
CA ALA A 248 4.78 -12.96 9.35
C ALA A 248 6.23 -12.93 8.84
N ASN A 249 7.13 -12.38 9.64
CA ASN A 249 8.57 -12.35 9.35
C ASN A 249 9.31 -13.64 9.74
N SER A 250 8.63 -14.63 10.31
CA SER A 250 9.21 -15.95 10.57
C SER A 250 9.54 -16.68 9.27
N LYS A 251 10.63 -17.46 9.28
CA LYS A 251 11.11 -18.24 8.11
C LYS A 251 10.06 -19.18 7.52
N TRP A 252 9.09 -19.61 8.34
CA TRP A 252 8.02 -20.52 7.93
C TRP A 252 6.85 -19.82 7.24
N VAL A 253 6.52 -18.60 7.69
CA VAL A 253 5.35 -17.84 7.22
C VAL A 253 5.73 -16.93 6.06
N ARG A 254 6.93 -16.35 6.08
CA ARG A 254 7.39 -15.36 5.09
C ARG A 254 7.26 -15.83 3.63
N PRO A 255 7.69 -17.06 3.25
CA PRO A 255 7.54 -17.53 1.87
C PRO A 255 6.09 -17.67 1.40
N LYS A 256 5.14 -17.74 2.36
CA LYS A 256 3.71 -18.00 2.16
C LYS A 256 2.84 -16.90 2.77
N ILE A 257 3.36 -15.68 2.86
CA ILE A 257 2.72 -14.56 3.57
C ILE A 257 1.32 -14.22 3.01
N GLN A 258 1.11 -14.42 1.71
CA GLN A 258 -0.19 -14.20 1.04
C GLN A 258 -1.29 -15.14 1.55
N TYR A 259 -0.95 -16.39 1.89
CA TYR A 259 -1.91 -17.33 2.50
C TYR A 259 -2.25 -16.92 3.93
N PHE A 260 -1.27 -16.44 4.68
CA PHE A 260 -1.48 -15.94 6.04
C PHE A 260 -2.38 -14.69 6.06
N PHE A 261 -2.25 -13.82 5.06
CA PHE A 261 -3.17 -12.70 4.85
C PHE A 261 -4.59 -13.18 4.52
N SER A 262 -4.72 -14.15 3.62
CA SER A 262 -6.02 -14.74 3.26
C SER A 262 -6.72 -15.38 4.47
N PHE A 263 -5.95 -16.09 5.31
CA PHE A 263 -6.42 -16.63 6.59
C PHE A 263 -6.90 -15.53 7.54
N SER A 264 -6.14 -14.44 7.68
CA SER A 264 -6.50 -13.32 8.57
C SER A 264 -7.84 -12.68 8.17
N ILE A 265 -8.07 -12.53 6.86
CA ILE A 265 -9.34 -11.99 6.31
C ILE A 265 -10.49 -12.96 6.58
N ALA A 266 -10.32 -14.24 6.30
CA ALA A 266 -11.35 -15.26 6.52
C ALA A 266 -11.67 -15.42 8.03
N PHE A 267 -10.66 -15.36 8.89
CA PHE A 267 -10.82 -15.37 10.33
C PHE A 267 -11.63 -14.16 10.82
N ASN A 268 -11.32 -12.96 10.30
CA ASN A 268 -12.11 -11.76 10.62
C ASN A 268 -13.57 -11.87 10.16
N GLY A 269 -13.80 -12.35 8.93
CA GLY A 269 -15.15 -12.60 8.43
C GLY A 269 -15.92 -13.62 9.25
N THR A 270 -15.24 -14.69 9.70
CA THR A 270 -15.83 -15.69 10.59
C THR A 270 -16.22 -15.09 11.94
N CYS A 271 -15.38 -14.22 12.52
CA CYS A 271 -15.73 -13.50 13.75
C CYS A 271 -17.02 -12.68 13.58
N HIS A 272 -17.19 -12.01 12.44
CA HIS A 272 -18.43 -11.27 12.15
C HIS A 272 -19.65 -12.17 11.96
N LEU A 273 -19.51 -13.34 11.33
CA LEU A 273 -20.60 -14.32 11.22
C LEU A 273 -21.04 -14.88 12.58
N LEU A 274 -20.11 -14.95 13.55
CA LEU A 274 -20.39 -15.42 14.90
C LEU A 274 -20.93 -14.32 15.84
N CYS A 275 -20.84 -13.05 15.45
CA CYS A 275 -21.33 -11.91 16.24
C CYS A 275 -22.81 -12.04 16.66
N PRO A 276 -23.75 -12.43 15.77
CA PRO A 276 -25.16 -12.59 16.13
C PRO A 276 -25.44 -13.62 17.24
N LEU A 277 -24.52 -14.57 17.47
CA LEU A 277 -24.64 -15.56 18.56
C LEU A 277 -24.23 -15.00 19.91
N ALA A 278 -23.54 -13.85 19.93
CA ALA A 278 -23.09 -13.21 21.16
C ALA A 278 -24.28 -12.52 21.85
N SER A 279 -24.75 -13.10 22.95
CA SER A 279 -25.80 -12.53 23.79
C SER A 279 -25.22 -11.75 24.97
N GLY A 280 -25.76 -10.55 25.22
CA GLY A 280 -25.40 -9.73 26.37
C GLY A 280 -24.00 -9.10 26.29
N TYR A 281 -23.63 -8.38 27.34
CA TYR A 281 -22.36 -7.64 27.38
C TYR A 281 -21.13 -8.56 27.31
N THR A 282 -21.11 -9.64 28.08
CA THR A 282 -19.99 -10.60 28.09
C THR A 282 -19.75 -11.23 26.72
N GLY A 283 -20.81 -11.58 25.99
CA GLY A 283 -20.70 -12.09 24.63
C GLY A 283 -20.05 -11.08 23.69
N LEU A 284 -20.46 -9.81 23.76
CA LEU A 284 -19.89 -8.74 22.95
C LEU A 284 -18.44 -8.41 23.34
N VAL A 285 -18.06 -8.53 24.61
CA VAL A 285 -16.66 -8.39 25.05
C VAL A 285 -15.79 -9.48 24.41
N VAL A 286 -16.24 -10.74 24.44
CA VAL A 286 -15.53 -11.84 23.78
C VAL A 286 -15.42 -11.60 22.28
N TYR A 287 -16.50 -11.15 21.64
CA TYR A 287 -16.47 -10.75 20.23
C TYR A 287 -15.47 -9.61 19.97
N SER A 288 -15.45 -8.55 20.79
CA SER A 288 -14.50 -7.43 20.64
C SER A 288 -13.05 -7.87 20.74
N ILE A 289 -12.73 -8.87 21.57
CA ILE A 289 -11.38 -9.44 21.68
C ILE A 289 -11.00 -10.14 20.37
N PHE A 290 -11.84 -11.05 19.87
CA PHE A 290 -11.57 -11.76 18.63
C PHE A 290 -11.54 -10.83 17.41
N PHE A 291 -12.45 -9.85 17.37
CA PHE A 291 -12.47 -8.84 16.33
C PHE A 291 -11.22 -7.96 16.37
N GLY A 292 -10.79 -7.48 17.54
CA GLY A 292 -9.54 -6.71 17.69
C GLY A 292 -8.30 -7.50 17.24
N LEU A 293 -8.23 -8.79 17.58
CA LEU A 293 -7.17 -9.69 17.13
C LEU A 293 -7.17 -9.84 15.60
N ALA A 294 -8.33 -10.13 15.00
CA ALA A 294 -8.48 -10.31 13.56
C ALA A 294 -8.22 -9.02 12.78
N PHE A 295 -8.71 -7.90 13.28
CA PHE A 295 -8.51 -6.57 12.71
C PHE A 295 -7.02 -6.20 12.71
N GLY A 296 -6.33 -6.39 13.84
CA GLY A 296 -4.89 -6.16 13.95
C GLY A 296 -4.06 -7.05 13.03
N MET A 297 -4.46 -8.31 12.84
CA MET A 297 -3.82 -9.21 11.87
C MET A 297 -3.94 -8.68 10.44
N VAL A 298 -5.15 -8.30 10.00
CA VAL A 298 -5.40 -7.78 8.64
C VAL A 298 -4.62 -6.48 8.42
N CYS A 299 -4.67 -5.54 9.37
CA CYS A 299 -3.96 -4.26 9.26
C CYS A 299 -2.43 -4.42 9.20
N ALA A 300 -1.86 -5.38 9.95
CA ALA A 300 -0.43 -5.69 9.88
C ALA A 300 -0.03 -6.20 8.49
N MET A 301 -0.83 -7.12 7.94
CA MET A 301 -0.51 -7.85 6.70
C MET A 301 -0.80 -7.07 5.42
N LEU A 302 -1.70 -6.08 5.45
CA LEU A 302 -2.11 -5.30 4.28
C LEU A 302 -0.91 -4.72 3.51
N PHE A 303 -0.07 -3.93 4.18
CA PHE A 303 1.08 -3.32 3.52
C PHE A 303 2.26 -4.28 3.34
N GLU A 304 2.40 -5.28 4.20
CA GLU A 304 3.52 -6.23 4.13
C GLU A 304 3.39 -7.15 2.92
N THR A 305 2.19 -7.66 2.65
CA THR A 305 1.90 -8.46 1.45
C THR A 305 2.04 -7.65 0.17
N LEU A 306 1.57 -6.40 0.16
CA LEU A 306 1.75 -5.50 -0.99
C LEU A 306 3.24 -5.24 -1.29
N MET A 307 4.04 -5.03 -0.25
CA MET A 307 5.49 -4.83 -0.39
C MET A 307 6.21 -6.06 -0.91
N ASP A 308 5.82 -7.25 -0.44
CA ASP A 308 6.39 -8.53 -0.89
C ASP A 308 6.06 -8.81 -2.38
N LEU A 309 4.87 -8.41 -2.81
CA LEU A 309 4.35 -8.67 -4.15
C LEU A 309 4.87 -7.72 -5.23
N VAL A 310 5.00 -6.43 -4.90
CA VAL A 310 5.37 -5.38 -5.87
C VAL A 310 6.85 -4.96 -5.72
N GLY A 311 7.45 -5.23 -4.57
CA GLY A 311 8.80 -4.80 -4.25
C GLY A 311 8.88 -3.33 -3.82
N ALA A 312 10.02 -2.97 -3.21
CA ALA A 312 10.21 -1.67 -2.56
C ALA A 312 10.21 -0.47 -3.54
N THR A 313 10.64 -0.67 -4.79
CA THR A 313 10.79 0.40 -5.79
C THR A 313 9.44 0.92 -6.28
N ARG A 314 8.47 0.02 -6.50
CA ARG A 314 7.13 0.35 -7.02
C ARG A 314 6.06 0.44 -5.92
N PHE A 315 6.44 0.25 -4.66
CA PHE A 315 5.53 0.20 -3.50
C PHE A 315 4.67 1.47 -3.36
N THR A 316 5.27 2.67 -3.45
CA THR A 316 4.55 3.93 -3.26
C THR A 316 3.45 4.13 -4.31
N SER A 317 3.73 3.81 -5.58
CA SER A 317 2.75 3.89 -6.66
C SER A 317 1.63 2.85 -6.49
N ALA A 318 1.98 1.64 -6.06
CA ALA A 318 1.01 0.57 -5.79
C ALA A 318 0.05 0.93 -4.64
N VAL A 319 0.56 1.50 -3.55
CA VAL A 319 -0.28 2.01 -2.44
C VAL A 319 -1.23 3.09 -2.96
N GLY A 320 -0.77 3.99 -3.83
CA GLY A 320 -1.61 5.02 -4.45
C GLY A 320 -2.78 4.43 -5.23
N LEU A 321 -2.52 3.45 -6.10
CA LEU A 321 -3.57 2.78 -6.89
C LEU A 321 -4.55 1.99 -6.02
N VAL A 322 -4.03 1.24 -5.05
CA VAL A 322 -4.82 0.44 -4.11
C VAL A 322 -5.76 1.34 -3.31
N THR A 323 -5.23 2.42 -2.72
CA THR A 323 -6.06 3.35 -1.91
C THR A 323 -7.16 4.03 -2.71
N ILE A 324 -6.94 4.36 -3.99
CA ILE A 324 -7.99 4.89 -4.87
C ILE A 324 -9.13 3.87 -5.04
N ALA A 325 -8.79 2.61 -5.32
CA ALA A 325 -9.80 1.56 -5.48
C ALA A 325 -10.55 1.26 -4.18
N GLU A 326 -9.85 1.30 -3.05
CA GLU A 326 -10.43 1.07 -1.72
C GLU A 326 -11.45 2.16 -1.33
N CYS A 327 -11.20 3.43 -1.69
CA CYS A 327 -12.10 4.55 -1.37
C CYS A 327 -13.56 4.29 -1.78
N CYS A 328 -13.80 3.76 -2.97
CA CYS A 328 -15.16 3.47 -3.46
C CYS A 328 -15.87 2.46 -2.55
N THR A 329 -15.16 1.42 -2.14
CA THR A 329 -15.72 0.32 -1.34
C THR A 329 -15.96 0.74 0.11
N ILE A 330 -15.04 1.51 0.69
CA ILE A 330 -15.16 2.03 2.05
C ILE A 330 -16.33 3.03 2.15
N LEU A 331 -16.52 3.86 1.12
CA LEU A 331 -17.63 4.81 1.06
C LEU A 331 -19.00 4.10 0.97
N LEU A 332 -19.09 3.02 0.18
CA LEU A 332 -20.33 2.28 -0.04
C LEU A 332 -20.66 1.27 1.08
N GLY A 333 -19.65 0.72 1.75
CA GLY A 333 -19.80 -0.36 2.73
C GLY A 333 -20.80 -0.05 3.85
N PRO A 334 -20.56 0.99 4.68
CA PRO A 334 -21.45 1.36 5.79
C PRO A 334 -22.86 1.79 5.35
N PRO A 335 -23.07 2.63 4.31
CA PRO A 335 -24.42 2.94 3.82
C PRO A 335 -25.22 1.71 3.40
N ILE A 336 -24.61 0.77 2.66
CA ILE A 336 -25.27 -0.49 2.29
C ILE A 336 -25.62 -1.31 3.54
N GLY A 337 -24.75 -1.30 4.55
CA GLY A 337 -25.02 -1.91 5.85
C GLY A 337 -26.19 -1.24 6.58
N GLY A 338 -26.23 0.08 6.60
CA GLY A 338 -27.31 0.89 7.19
C GLY A 338 -28.66 0.63 6.56
N THR A 339 -28.76 0.65 5.23
CA THR A 339 -30.03 0.34 4.53
C THR A 339 -30.54 -1.07 4.84
N LEU A 340 -29.64 -2.03 5.04
CA LEU A 340 -30.01 -3.39 5.44
C LEU A 340 -30.60 -3.40 6.86
N ILE A 341 -30.02 -2.63 7.78
CA ILE A 341 -30.54 -2.46 9.14
C ILE A 341 -31.91 -1.79 9.09
N ASP A 342 -32.07 -0.72 8.30
CA ASP A 342 -33.33 0.02 8.19
C ASP A 342 -34.48 -0.82 7.60
N THR A 343 -34.17 -1.75 6.70
CA THR A 343 -35.17 -2.62 6.04
C THR A 343 -35.61 -3.77 6.93
N PHE A 344 -34.67 -4.44 7.61
CA PHE A 344 -34.94 -5.64 8.40
C PHE A 344 -35.17 -5.36 9.89
N GLY A 345 -34.77 -4.18 10.38
CA GLY A 345 -34.90 -3.78 11.79
C GLY A 345 -33.95 -4.49 12.76
N ASP A 346 -33.02 -5.33 12.28
CA ASP A 346 -32.05 -6.05 13.13
C ASP A 346 -30.62 -5.91 12.56
N TYR A 347 -29.68 -5.51 13.43
CA TYR A 347 -28.26 -5.40 13.13
C TYR A 347 -27.58 -6.72 12.78
N LYS A 348 -28.16 -7.87 13.18
CA LYS A 348 -27.60 -9.19 12.88
C LYS A 348 -27.37 -9.41 11.39
N TYR A 349 -28.28 -8.97 10.54
CA TYR A 349 -28.17 -9.13 9.08
C TYR A 349 -26.98 -8.34 8.51
N MET A 350 -26.65 -7.18 9.09
CA MET A 350 -25.46 -6.42 8.71
C MET A 350 -24.18 -7.18 9.03
N PHE A 351 -24.07 -7.76 10.24
CA PHE A 351 -22.91 -8.57 10.61
C PHE A 351 -22.78 -9.84 9.75
N ILE A 352 -23.90 -10.50 9.43
CA ILE A 352 -23.92 -11.67 8.53
C ILE A 352 -23.43 -11.27 7.13
N LYS A 353 -23.94 -10.16 6.57
CA LYS A 353 -23.49 -9.63 5.27
C LYS A 353 -21.99 -9.34 5.28
N CYS A 354 -21.51 -8.59 6.26
CA CYS A 354 -20.10 -8.23 6.38
C CYS A 354 -19.21 -9.47 6.53
N GLY A 355 -19.61 -10.42 7.37
CA GLY A 355 -18.90 -11.68 7.56
C GLY A 355 -18.85 -12.54 6.28
N ALA A 356 -19.97 -12.69 5.58
CA ALA A 356 -20.04 -13.45 4.33
C ALA A 356 -19.14 -12.84 3.23
N VAL A 357 -19.19 -11.52 3.05
CA VAL A 357 -18.34 -10.81 2.08
C VAL A 357 -16.86 -10.96 2.41
N MET A 358 -16.49 -10.86 3.69
CA MET A 358 -15.10 -11.04 4.16
C MET A 358 -14.61 -12.48 3.97
N VAL A 359 -15.41 -13.49 4.31
CA VAL A 359 -15.05 -14.90 4.07
C VAL A 359 -14.93 -15.19 2.57
N LEU A 360 -15.81 -14.63 1.74
CA LEU A 360 -15.72 -14.72 0.28
C LEU A 360 -14.42 -14.08 -0.24
N ALA A 361 -14.04 -12.90 0.27
CA ALA A 361 -12.79 -12.24 -0.11
C ALA A 361 -11.55 -13.05 0.31
N GLY A 362 -11.54 -13.59 1.53
CA GLY A 362 -10.45 -14.42 2.04
C GLY A 362 -10.30 -15.74 1.27
N THR A 363 -11.41 -16.41 0.94
CA THR A 363 -11.40 -17.64 0.13
C THR A 363 -10.99 -17.38 -1.31
N PHE A 364 -11.48 -16.29 -1.92
CA PHE A 364 -11.04 -15.83 -3.24
C PHE A 364 -9.53 -15.60 -3.28
N LEU A 365 -8.99 -14.84 -2.33
CA LEU A 365 -7.55 -14.58 -2.24
C LEU A 365 -6.76 -15.88 -2.03
N PHE A 366 -7.25 -16.80 -1.19
CA PHE A 366 -6.61 -18.08 -0.97
C PHE A 366 -6.50 -18.90 -2.26
N ILE A 367 -7.61 -19.03 -2.99
CA ILE A 367 -7.69 -19.80 -4.25
C ILE A 367 -6.82 -19.14 -5.34
N MET A 368 -6.91 -17.83 -5.51
CA MET A 368 -6.17 -17.12 -6.55
C MET A 368 -4.67 -17.08 -6.27
N ASN A 369 -4.27 -16.93 -5.01
CA ASN A 369 -2.86 -17.04 -4.65
C ASN A 369 -2.34 -18.47 -4.84
N TYR A 370 -3.17 -19.50 -4.60
CA TYR A 370 -2.80 -20.88 -4.95
C TYR A 370 -2.50 -21.06 -6.44
N TYR A 371 -3.35 -20.54 -7.32
CA TYR A 371 -3.09 -20.54 -8.76
C TYR A 371 -1.83 -19.74 -9.13
N ASN A 372 -1.64 -18.57 -8.51
CA ASN A 372 -0.48 -17.72 -8.75
C ASN A 372 0.83 -18.43 -8.38
N TYR A 373 0.92 -19.04 -7.20
CA TYR A 373 2.10 -19.80 -6.78
C TYR A 373 2.36 -21.01 -7.68
N ARG A 374 1.31 -21.71 -8.14
CA ARG A 374 1.45 -22.84 -9.05
C ARG A 374 1.98 -22.41 -10.42
N MET A 375 1.50 -21.28 -10.94
CA MET A 375 1.98 -20.71 -12.20
C MET A 375 3.44 -20.24 -12.09
N LEU A 376 3.78 -19.53 -11.00
CA LEU A 376 5.17 -19.12 -10.74
C LEU A 376 6.11 -20.32 -10.64
N ALA A 377 5.69 -21.39 -9.96
CA ALA A 377 6.48 -22.62 -9.89
C ALA A 377 6.65 -23.31 -11.26
N LYS A 378 5.65 -23.21 -12.14
CA LYS A 378 5.74 -23.73 -13.52
C LYS A 378 6.71 -22.89 -14.36
N GLU A 379 6.58 -21.57 -14.31
CA GLU A 379 7.47 -20.63 -15.02
C GLU A 379 8.92 -20.78 -14.55
N GLU A 380 9.16 -21.01 -13.25
CA GLU A 380 10.51 -21.25 -12.72
C GLU A 380 11.10 -22.57 -13.23
N LYS A 381 10.29 -23.63 -13.31
CA LYS A 381 10.71 -24.91 -13.90
C LYS A 381 11.05 -24.77 -15.39
N GLU A 382 10.21 -24.06 -16.15
CA GLU A 382 10.47 -23.79 -17.57
C GLU A 382 11.73 -22.95 -17.78
N ARG A 383 12.00 -21.98 -16.90
CA ARG A 383 13.24 -21.17 -16.96
C ARG A 383 14.48 -22.01 -16.65
N LYS A 384 14.42 -22.86 -15.62
CA LYS A 384 15.52 -23.80 -15.30
C LYS A 384 15.77 -24.79 -16.43
N ALA A 385 14.71 -25.33 -17.04
CA ALA A 385 14.83 -26.21 -18.20
C ALA A 385 15.49 -25.50 -19.40
N LYS A 386 15.13 -24.24 -19.69
CA LYS A 386 15.77 -23.44 -20.73
C LYS A 386 17.24 -23.12 -20.41
N GLU A 387 17.57 -22.83 -19.15
CA GLU A 387 18.95 -22.57 -18.72
C GLU A 387 19.81 -23.84 -18.81
N GLU A 388 19.25 -25.02 -18.51
CA GLU A 388 19.91 -26.32 -18.67
C GLU A 388 20.13 -26.67 -20.15
N ASP A 389 19.13 -26.44 -21.00
CA ASP A 389 19.22 -26.63 -22.45
C ASP A 389 20.24 -25.67 -23.10
N LEU A 390 20.30 -24.41 -22.65
CA LEU A 390 21.32 -23.47 -23.13
C LEU A 390 22.73 -23.87 -22.70
N LYS A 391 22.87 -24.46 -21.51
CA LYS A 391 24.16 -24.98 -21.01
C LYS A 391 24.59 -26.22 -21.78
N SER A 392 23.69 -27.17 -22.06
CA SER A 392 24.02 -28.37 -22.84
C SER A 392 24.46 -28.02 -24.26
N VAL A 393 23.75 -27.13 -24.95
CA VAL A 393 24.12 -26.64 -26.29
C VAL A 393 25.47 -25.93 -26.27
N ARG A 394 25.76 -25.14 -25.23
CA ARG A 394 27.08 -24.48 -25.09
C ARG A 394 28.21 -25.49 -24.90
N THR A 395 28.00 -26.51 -24.07
CA THR A 395 28.98 -27.58 -23.86
C THR A 395 29.20 -28.40 -25.14
N GLU A 396 28.14 -28.76 -25.87
CA GLU A 396 28.27 -29.46 -27.16
C GLU A 396 29.04 -28.63 -28.19
N ASN A 397 28.79 -27.33 -28.27
CA ASN A 397 29.53 -26.44 -29.18
C ASN A 397 31.00 -26.26 -28.76
N GLU A 398 31.31 -26.22 -27.46
CA GLU A 398 32.70 -26.20 -26.98
C GLU A 398 33.43 -27.50 -27.32
N VAL A 399 32.79 -28.65 -27.12
CA VAL A 399 33.34 -29.97 -27.51
C VAL A 399 33.56 -30.03 -29.02
N ARG A 400 32.58 -29.60 -29.82
CA ARG A 400 32.69 -29.57 -31.30
C ARG A 400 33.79 -28.63 -31.78
N ASN A 401 33.95 -27.46 -31.17
CA ASN A 401 35.00 -26.51 -31.50
C ASN A 401 36.40 -27.03 -31.11
N ASN A 402 36.51 -27.75 -29.99
CA ASN A 402 37.76 -28.39 -29.59
C ASN A 402 38.12 -29.53 -30.54
N LEU A 403 37.16 -30.38 -30.93
CA LEU A 403 37.36 -31.41 -31.95
C LEU A 403 37.80 -30.80 -33.29
N ASN A 404 37.16 -29.72 -33.74
CA ASN A 404 37.56 -29.05 -34.97
C ASN A 404 38.99 -28.49 -34.87
N LYS A 405 39.38 -27.90 -33.74
CA LYS A 405 40.76 -27.44 -33.52
C LYS A 405 41.78 -28.58 -33.51
N GLU A 406 41.45 -29.72 -32.93
CA GLU A 406 42.30 -30.93 -32.98
C GLU A 406 42.41 -31.44 -34.43
N MET A 407 41.30 -31.55 -35.17
CA MET A 407 41.34 -31.93 -36.59
C MET A 407 42.08 -30.92 -37.49
N THR A 408 42.10 -29.63 -37.13
CA THR A 408 42.88 -28.63 -37.89
C THR A 408 44.37 -28.70 -37.54
N LYS A 409 44.72 -29.13 -36.32
CA LYS A 409 46.10 -29.41 -35.91
C LYS A 409 46.62 -30.69 -36.55
N ASP A 410 45.83 -31.75 -36.53
CA ASP A 410 46.20 -33.05 -37.12
C ASP A 410 46.07 -33.04 -38.66
N GLY A 411 45.24 -32.14 -39.21
CA GLY A 411 45.12 -31.90 -40.65
C GLY A 411 46.23 -31.02 -41.24
N LEU A 412 47.15 -30.51 -40.42
CA LEU A 412 48.37 -29.84 -40.87
C LEU A 412 49.55 -30.81 -41.08
N ASP A 413 49.36 -32.10 -40.79
CA ASP A 413 50.40 -33.14 -40.93
C ASP A 413 50.09 -34.21 -42.00
N LEU A 414 49.19 -33.93 -42.97
CA LEU A 414 48.90 -34.85 -44.09
C LEU A 414 49.38 -34.40 -45.48
N GLU A 415 50.24 -33.37 -45.56
CA GLU A 415 51.19 -33.21 -46.67
C GLU A 415 52.61 -33.35 -46.10
N PRO A 416 53.14 -34.60 -46.04
CA PRO A 416 54.05 -35.00 -47.11
C PRO A 416 54.04 -36.52 -47.35
N LEU A 417 53.02 -37.05 -48.04
CA LEU A 417 53.13 -38.37 -48.67
C LEU A 417 52.76 -38.35 -50.17
N ARG A 418 52.69 -37.15 -50.76
CA ARG A 418 52.49 -36.99 -52.20
C ARG A 418 53.79 -36.80 -52.99
N GLU A 419 54.92 -36.50 -52.32
CA GLU A 419 56.21 -36.35 -53.01
C GLU A 419 57.06 -37.64 -53.03
N GLU A 420 56.82 -38.62 -52.16
CA GLU A 420 57.59 -39.89 -52.18
C GLU A 420 57.08 -40.89 -53.24
N GLN A 421 55.85 -40.72 -53.75
CA GLN A 421 55.33 -41.51 -54.89
C GLN A 421 55.65 -40.92 -56.28
N GLU A 422 56.13 -39.67 -56.36
CA GLU A 422 56.58 -39.07 -57.62
C GLU A 422 58.09 -39.19 -57.85
N GLY A 423 58.89 -39.41 -56.80
CA GLY A 423 60.33 -39.71 -56.91
C GLY A 423 60.63 -41.11 -57.45
N LEU A 424 59.85 -42.12 -57.05
CA LEU A 424 60.09 -43.53 -57.42
C LEU A 424 59.59 -43.92 -58.82
N LYS A 425 58.89 -43.01 -59.53
CA LYS A 425 58.47 -43.21 -60.93
C LYS A 425 59.43 -42.63 -61.97
N LYS A 426 60.48 -41.91 -61.56
CA LYS A 426 61.46 -41.32 -62.50
C LYS A 426 62.75 -42.12 -62.69
N GLU A 427 63.04 -43.14 -61.88
CA GLU A 427 64.21 -44.02 -62.09
C GLU A 427 63.91 -45.32 -62.88
N VAL A 428 62.65 -45.63 -63.21
CA VAL A 428 62.31 -46.86 -63.97
C VAL A 428 62.12 -46.62 -65.48
N ASN A 429 62.09 -45.36 -65.94
CA ASN A 429 61.92 -45.03 -67.38
C ASN A 429 63.15 -44.37 -68.02
N GLY A 430 64.34 -44.65 -67.50
CA GLY A 430 65.60 -44.04 -67.93
C GLY A 430 66.75 -45.02 -68.14
N THR A 431 66.52 -46.16 -68.81
CA THR A 431 67.52 -46.82 -69.68
C THR A 431 66.87 -47.87 -70.57
#